data_AF-A0A3T1B1Q0-F1
#
_entry.id   AF-A0A3T1B1Q0-F1
#
_cell.length_a   1.000
_cell.length_b   1.000
_cell.length_c   1.000
_cell.angle_alpha   90.00
_cell.angle_beta   90.00
_cell.angle_gamma   90.00
#
_symmetry.space_group_name_H-M   'P 1'
#
loop_
_entity.id
_entity.type
_entity.pdbx_description
1 polymer ?
#
loop_
_entity_poly.entity_id
_entity_poly.type
_entity_poly.pdbx_seq_one_letter_code
_entity_poly.pdbx_strand_id
1 'polypeptide(L)' 'MTVETSQVPATARRVMAVLLWLALAVIVVIAAVNTWIAFSSGDPIMGLAALIAGTAPVLLAILVRRHD' A
#
# COMPACT_ATOMS: atom_id res chain seq x y z
N MET A 1 31.31 -15.23 -19.87
CA MET A 1 30.75 -14.54 -18.69
C MET A 1 29.24 -14.72 -18.75
N THR A 2 28.73 -15.83 -18.22
CA THR A 2 27.30 -16.15 -18.23
C THR A 2 26.69 -15.54 -16.99
N VAL A 3 25.92 -14.47 -17.15
CA VAL A 3 25.14 -13.88 -16.07
C VAL A 3 24.09 -14.92 -15.69
N GLU A 4 24.34 -15.63 -14.59
CA GLU A 4 23.30 -16.36 -13.87
C GLU A 4 22.30 -15.34 -13.34
N THR A 5 21.35 -14.95 -14.19
CA THR A 5 20.13 -14.35 -13.67
C THR A 5 19.47 -15.46 -12.86
N SER A 6 19.68 -15.45 -11.55
CA SER A 6 18.88 -16.21 -10.58
C SER A 6 17.42 -15.81 -10.81
N GLN A 7 16.77 -16.52 -11.72
CA GLN A 7 15.38 -16.31 -12.03
C GLN A 7 14.60 -16.82 -10.82
N VAL A 8 14.28 -15.90 -9.91
CA VAL A 8 13.34 -16.18 -8.82
C VAL A 8 12.13 -16.87 -9.46
N PRO A 9 11.81 -18.11 -9.04
CA PRO A 9 10.78 -18.92 -9.67
C PRO A 9 9.50 -18.11 -9.84
N ALA A 10 8.81 -18.25 -10.98
CA ALA A 10 7.59 -17.50 -11.26
C ALA A 10 6.54 -17.64 -10.13
N THR A 11 6.54 -18.78 -9.44
CA THR A 11 5.73 -19.07 -8.25
C THR A 11 6.09 -18.16 -7.07
N ALA A 12 7.39 -17.96 -6.78
CA ALA A 12 7.83 -17.11 -5.68
C ALA A 12 7.49 -15.63 -5.92
N ARG A 13 7.57 -15.16 -7.17
CA ARG A 13 7.11 -13.81 -7.54
C ARG A 13 5.61 -13.62 -7.32
N ARG A 14 4.79 -14.60 -7.68
CA ARG A 14 3.33 -14.55 -7.44
C ARG A 14 3.00 -14.52 -5.95
N VAL A 15 3.68 -15.34 -5.14
CA VAL A 15 3.47 -15.36 -3.69
C VAL A 15 3.86 -14.01 -3.07
N MET A 16 5.02 -13.45 -3.43
CA MET A 16 5.41 -12.11 -2.96
C MET A 16 4.40 -11.04 -3.37
N ALA A 17 3.93 -11.06 -4.62
CA ALA A 17 2.93 -10.10 -5.08
C ALA A 17 1.62 -10.20 -4.26
N VAL A 18 1.14 -11.42 -4.02
CA VAL A 18 -0.07 -11.64 -3.20
C VAL A 18 0.12 -11.11 -1.77
N LEU A 19 1.28 -11.37 -1.16
CA LEU A 19 1.59 -10.85 0.18
C LEU A 19 1.65 -9.32 0.22
N LEU A 20 2.20 -8.69 -0.82
CA LEU A 20 2.24 -7.23 -0.93
C LEU A 20 0.84 -6.63 -1.10
N TRP A 21 -0.02 -7.25 -1.90
CA TRP A 21 -1.42 -6.83 -2.03
C TRP A 21 -2.21 -7.00 -0.73
N LEU A 22 -1.98 -8.09 0.00
CA LEU A 22 -2.53 -8.30 1.33
C LEU A 22 -2.08 -7.23 2.32
N ALA A 23 -0.78 -6.93 2.36
CA ALA A 23 -0.24 -5.87 3.21
C ALA A 23 -0.84 -4.50 2.89
N LEU A 24 -0.96 -4.17 1.59
CA LEU A 24 -1.61 -2.94 1.15
C LEU A 24 -3.07 -2.87 1.60
N ALA A 25 -3.83 -3.97 1.48
CA ALA A 25 -5.21 -4.02 1.92
C ALA A 25 -5.34 -3.73 3.42
N VAL A 26 -4.47 -4.31 4.26
CA VAL A 26 -4.44 -4.05 5.71
C VAL A 26 -4.15 -2.57 6.00
N ILE A 27 -3.17 -1.98 5.32
CA ILE A 27 -2.82 -0.56 5.47
C ILE A 27 -4.02 0.33 5.12
N VAL A 28 -4.72 0.04 4.02
CA VAL A 28 -5.90 0.80 3.59
C VAL A 28 -7.03 0.71 4.61
N VAL A 29 -7.29 -0.47 5.17
CA VAL A 29 -8.31 -0.64 6.22
C VAL A 29 -7.96 0.18 7.47
N ILE A 30 -6.73 0.12 7.95
CA ILE A 30 -6.28 0.89 9.12
C ILE A 30 -6.39 2.40 8.84
N ALA A 31 -5.96 2.83 7.64
CA ALA A 31 -6.06 4.23 7.24
C ALA A 31 -7.52 4.72 7.19
N ALA A 32 -8.45 3.90 6.67
CA ALA A 32 -9.87 4.23 6.62
C ALA A 32 -10.47 4.37 8.03
N VAL A 33 -10.14 3.46 8.94
CA VAL A 33 -10.57 3.52 10.34
C VAL A 33 -10.01 4.78 11.03
N ASN A 34 -8.72 5.07 10.88
CA ASN A 34 -8.11 6.28 11.45
C ASN A 34 -8.73 7.56 10.89
N THR A 35 -9.03 7.58 9.59
CA THR A 35 -9.69 8.71 8.94
C THR A 35 -11.10 8.91 9.51
N TRP A 36 -11.86 7.83 9.68
CA TRP A 36 -13.17 7.87 10.31
C TRP A 36 -13.12 8.42 11.73
N ILE A 37 -12.19 7.92 12.55
CA ILE A 37 -11.99 8.40 13.92
C ILE A 37 -11.63 9.89 13.91
N ALA A 38 -10.73 10.31 13.04
CA ALA A 38 -10.32 11.70 12.93
C ALA A 38 -11.45 12.64 12.50
N PHE A 39 -12.36 12.21 11.61
CA PHE A 39 -13.56 13.00 11.31
C PHE A 39 -14.57 13.01 12.45
N SER A 40 -14.67 11.91 13.21
CA SER A 40 -15.58 11.83 14.36
C SER A 40 -15.17 12.68 15.56
N SER A 41 -13.91 13.13 15.63
CA SER A 41 -13.43 14.01 16.70
C SER A 41 -13.89 15.47 16.56
N GLY A 42 -14.49 15.82 15.42
CA GLY A 42 -14.92 17.19 15.12
C GLY A 42 -13.79 18.14 14.72
N ASP A 43 -12.55 17.63 14.58
CA ASP A 43 -11.42 18.41 14.05
C ASP A 43 -11.26 18.16 12.54
N PRO A 44 -11.67 19.11 11.68
CA PRO A 44 -11.60 18.93 10.23
C PRO A 44 -10.16 18.90 9.70
N ILE A 45 -9.20 19.53 10.39
CA ILE A 45 -7.80 19.53 9.99
C ILE A 45 -7.22 18.14 10.22
N MET A 46 -7.53 17.52 11.36
CA MET A 46 -7.11 16.16 11.67
C MET A 46 -7.71 15.14 10.70
N GLY A 47 -9.00 15.28 10.36
CA GLY A 47 -9.66 14.45 9.35
C GLY A 47 -9.00 14.55 7.97
N LEU A 48 -8.68 15.78 7.52
CA LEU A 48 -7.97 16.00 6.25
C LEU A 48 -6.56 15.42 6.26
N ALA A 49 -5.82 15.60 7.35
CA ALA A 49 -4.47 15.04 7.51
C ALA A 49 -4.50 13.50 7.45
N ALA A 50 -5.45 12.86 8.13
CA ALA A 50 -5.64 11.42 8.10
C ALA A 50 -6.00 10.90 6.69
N LEU A 51 -6.85 11.62 5.96
CA LEU A 51 -7.21 11.30 4.58
C LEU A 51 -5.99 11.37 3.64
N ILE A 52 -5.19 12.43 3.74
CA ILE A 52 -3.97 12.59 2.93
C ILE A 52 -2.97 11.48 3.27
N ALA A 53 -2.74 11.21 4.56
CA ALA A 53 -1.86 10.13 4.99
C ALA A 53 -2.35 8.75 4.50
N GLY A 54 -3.65 8.51 4.50
CA GLY A 54 -4.26 7.27 4.04
C GLY A 54 -4.20 7.03 2.52
N THR A 55 -4.09 8.10 1.72
CA THR A 55 -3.99 7.99 0.25
C THR A 55 -2.55 7.76 -0.24
N ALA A 56 -1.53 8.14 0.54
CA ALA A 56 -0.13 7.98 0.16
C ALA A 56 0.28 6.52 -0.15
N PRO A 57 -0.11 5.50 0.64
CA PRO A 57 0.18 4.09 0.33
C PRO A 57 -0.43 3.64 -1.00
N VAL A 58 -1.62 4.14 -1.34
CA VAL A 58 -2.31 3.81 -2.60
C VAL A 58 -1.58 4.42 -3.79
N LEU A 59 -1.17 5.68 -3.68
CA LEU A 59 -0.38 6.35 -4.72
C LEU A 59 0.97 5.66 -4.94
N LEU A 60 1.63 5.23 -3.86
CA LEU A 60 2.86 4.45 -3.91
C LEU A 60 2.64 3.10 -4.60
N ALA A 61 1.59 2.37 -4.24
CA ALA A 61 1.24 1.11 -4.89
C ALA A 61 0.97 1.28 -6.39
N ILE A 62 0.29 2.37 -6.78
CA ILE A 62 0.09 2.70 -8.19
C ILE A 62 1.44 3.03 -8.84
N LEU A 63 2.32 3.85 -8.23
CA LEU A 63 3.69 4.14 -8.71
C LEU A 63 4.50 2.88 -8.98
N VAL A 64 4.51 1.93 -8.04
CA VAL A 64 5.23 0.68 -8.23
C VAL A 64 4.66 -0.10 -9.42
N ARG A 65 3.33 -0.22 -9.52
CA ARG A 65 2.69 -0.98 -10.61
C ARG A 65 2.91 -0.41 -12.02
N ARG A 66 3.18 0.89 -12.19
CA ARG A 66 3.51 1.48 -13.51
C ARG A 66 4.96 1.28 -13.92
N HIS A 67 5.83 0.99 -12.95
CA HIS A 67 7.27 0.81 -13.18
C HIS A 67 7.69 -0.65 -13.35
N ASP A 68 6.82 -1.60 -13.01
CA ASP A 68 6.93 -3.03 -13.32
C ASP A 68 6.40 -3.35 -14.73
#